data_AF-A0A843A2F9-F1
#
_entry.id   AF-A0A843A2F9-F1
#
_cell.length_a   1.000
_cell.length_b   1.000
_cell.length_c   1.000
_cell.angle_alpha   90.00
_cell.angle_beta   90.00
_cell.angle_gamma   90.00
#
_symmetry.space_group_name_H-M   'P 1'
#
loop_
_entity.id
_entity.type
_entity.pdbx_description
1 polymer ?
#
loop_
_entity_poly.entity_id
_entity_poly.type
_entity_poly.pdbx_seq_one_letter_code
_entity_poly.pdbx_strand_id
1 'polypeptide(L)'
;SLDVGIIRKVIRLCAECGIIVENCKNAEEDKIVITHGTDTMVETAKQLGEAIKDKTIVLTGAMVPYRFGSSDGLFNLGSALAFVQTLPPGVYISMNGRYFTCDNVIKNKRLGEFEEIQ
;
A
#
# COMPACT_ATOMS: atom_id res chain seq x y z
N SER A 1 -22.53 -17.10 -3.59
CA SER A 1 -21.37 -17.36 -2.73
C SER A 1 -20.40 -16.22 -2.93
N LEU A 2 -20.19 -15.39 -1.91
CA LEU A 2 -19.06 -14.45 -1.94
C LEU A 2 -17.81 -15.32 -1.79
N ASP A 3 -17.15 -15.65 -2.90
CA ASP A 3 -15.80 -16.21 -2.87
C ASP A 3 -14.86 -15.10 -2.39
N VAL A 4 -14.86 -14.90 -1.07
CA VAL A 4 -13.97 -13.96 -0.38
C VAL A 4 -12.62 -14.65 -0.24
N GLY A 5 -11.94 -14.89 -1.35
CA GLY A 5 -10.51 -15.23 -1.41
C GLY A 5 -9.63 -14.05 -1.00
N ILE A 6 -9.99 -13.34 0.09
CA ILE A 6 -9.16 -12.32 0.72
C ILE A 6 -8.16 -13.08 1.58
N ILE A 7 -7.05 -13.53 0.98
CA ILE A 7 -5.90 -13.87 1.82
C ILE A 7 -5.30 -12.55 2.31
N ARG A 8 -5.59 -12.31 3.59
CA ARG A 8 -5.03 -11.29 4.47
C ARG A 8 -3.53 -11.52 4.67
N LYS A 9 -2.70 -11.37 3.65
CA LYS A 9 -1.25 -11.26 3.90
C LYS A 9 -0.95 -9.81 4.24
N VAL A 10 -1.18 -9.45 5.51
CA VAL A 10 -0.56 -8.25 6.09
C VAL A 10 0.94 -8.55 6.18
N ILE A 11 1.64 -8.31 5.09
CA ILE A 11 3.08 -8.41 5.04
C ILE A 11 3.63 -7.25 5.87
N ARG A 12 3.95 -7.52 7.15
CA ARG A 12 4.68 -6.60 8.01
C ARG A 12 6.17 -6.79 7.74
N LEU A 13 6.71 -6.08 6.74
CA LEU A 13 8.13 -6.13 6.43
C LEU A 13 8.76 -4.74 6.62
N CYS A 14 9.67 -4.67 7.57
CA CYS A 14 10.60 -3.55 7.68
C CYS A 14 11.74 -3.76 6.66
N ALA A 15 11.92 -2.76 5.80
CA ALA A 15 13.22 -2.31 5.25
C ALA A 15 13.95 -3.09 4.14
N GLU A 16 13.44 -4.20 3.58
CA GLU A 16 14.13 -4.85 2.44
C GLU A 16 13.25 -4.94 1.19
N CYS A 17 13.36 -3.91 0.34
CA CYS A 17 12.57 -3.76 -0.88
C CYS A 17 12.57 -4.99 -1.81
N GLY A 18 13.69 -5.71 -1.92
CA GLY A 18 13.79 -6.89 -2.79
C GLY A 18 12.90 -8.04 -2.33
N ILE A 19 12.82 -8.28 -1.02
CA ILE A 19 12.02 -9.35 -0.42
C ILE A 19 10.53 -9.10 -0.63
N ILE A 20 10.09 -7.83 -0.59
CA ILE A 20 8.68 -7.46 -0.78
C ILE A 20 8.23 -7.81 -2.21
N VAL A 21 9.04 -7.47 -3.22
CA VAL A 21 8.73 -7.76 -4.63
C VAL A 21 8.64 -9.27 -4.87
N GLU A 22 9.62 -10.03 -4.38
CA GLU A 22 9.62 -11.50 -4.53
C GLU A 22 8.41 -12.15 -3.85
N ASN A 23 8.08 -11.72 -2.63
CA ASN A 23 6.91 -12.21 -1.91
C ASN A 23 5.59 -11.91 -2.65
N CYS A 24 5.48 -10.74 -3.29
CA CYS A 24 4.27 -10.39 -4.05
C CYS A 24 4.20 -11.14 -5.38
N LYS A 25 5.33 -11.46 -6.01
CA LYS A 25 5.37 -12.31 -7.21
C LYS A 25 4.96 -13.75 -6.93
N ASN A 26 5.44 -14.29 -5.80
CA ASN A 26 5.17 -15.68 -5.39
C ASN A 26 3.82 -15.84 -4.66
N ALA A 27 3.11 -14.73 -4.41
CA ALA A 27 1.78 -14.75 -3.84
C ALA A 27 0.77 -15.32 -4.87
N GLU A 28 -0.02 -16.30 -4.46
CA GLU A 28 -1.11 -16.83 -5.28
C GLU A 28 -2.23 -15.79 -5.44
N GLU A 29 -2.30 -14.83 -4.52
CA GLU A 29 -3.31 -13.79 -4.49
C GLU A 29 -3.07 -12.71 -5.54
N ASP A 30 -4.14 -12.29 -6.21
CA ASP A 30 -4.10 -11.16 -7.14
C ASP A 30 -4.48 -9.83 -6.48
N LYS A 31 -4.90 -9.85 -5.21
CA LYS A 31 -5.31 -8.68 -4.42
C LYS A 31 -4.53 -8.64 -3.11
N ILE A 32 -3.60 -7.71 -2.99
CA ILE A 32 -2.63 -7.66 -1.88
C ILE A 32 -2.70 -6.30 -1.18
N VAL A 33 -2.75 -6.30 0.15
CA VAL A 33 -2.58 -5.10 0.98
C VAL A 33 -1.29 -5.19 1.76
N ILE A 34 -0.44 -4.17 1.66
CA ILE A 34 0.86 -4.12 2.32
C ILE A 34 0.83 -2.99 3.35
N THR A 35 1.10 -3.32 4.62
CA THR A 35 1.37 -2.29 5.63
C THR A 35 2.83 -1.90 5.59
N HIS A 36 3.14 -0.61 5.43
CA HIS A 36 4.49 -0.12 5.21
C HIS A 36 4.75 1.18 5.99
N GLY A 37 6.02 1.45 6.32
CA GLY A 37 6.45 2.74 6.87
C GLY A 37 6.32 3.84 5.81
N THR A 38 5.92 5.06 6.20
CA THR A 38 5.61 6.10 5.20
C THR A 38 6.85 6.74 4.56
N ASP A 39 8.04 6.58 5.16
CA ASP A 39 9.27 7.23 4.71
C ASP A 39 9.79 6.74 3.36
N THR A 40 9.64 5.44 3.07
CA THR A 40 10.14 4.78 1.86
C THR A 40 9.03 4.12 1.03
N MET A 41 7.76 4.43 1.35
CA MET A 41 6.60 3.78 0.73
C MET A 41 6.50 4.06 -0.77
N VAL A 42 6.88 5.25 -1.21
CA VAL A 42 6.83 5.65 -2.62
C VAL A 42 7.83 4.85 -3.44
N GLU A 43 9.05 4.67 -2.92
CA GLU A 43 10.12 3.90 -3.54
C GLU A 43 9.71 2.43 -3.69
N THR A 44 9.16 1.83 -2.64
CA THR A 44 8.65 0.45 -2.69
C THR A 44 7.50 0.30 -3.66
N ALA A 45 6.55 1.26 -3.70
CA ALA A 45 5.44 1.24 -4.64
C ALA A 45 5.93 1.28 -6.09
N LYS A 46 6.94 2.09 -6.40
CA LYS A 46 7.54 2.16 -7.75
C LYS A 46 8.17 0.84 -8.16
N GLN A 47 8.97 0.22 -7.29
CA GLN A 47 9.61 -1.06 -7.59
C GLN A 47 8.59 -2.19 -7.80
N LEU A 48 7.53 -2.22 -7.00
CA LEU A 48 6.41 -3.15 -7.21
C LEU A 48 5.71 -2.86 -8.53
N GLY A 49 5.45 -1.59 -8.84
CA GLY A 49 4.81 -1.16 -10.07
C GLY A 49 5.61 -1.52 -11.31
N GLU A 50 6.94 -1.47 -11.26
CA GLU A 50 7.82 -1.93 -12.34
C GLU A 50 7.81 -3.46 -12.49
N ALA A 51 7.77 -4.20 -11.38
CA ALA A 51 7.98 -5.64 -11.35
C ALA A 51 6.72 -6.49 -11.49
N ILE A 52 5.53 -5.95 -11.21
CA ILE A 52 4.26 -6.69 -11.13
C ILE A 52 3.18 -5.88 -11.84
N LYS A 53 2.47 -6.51 -12.79
CA LYS A 53 1.50 -5.84 -13.68
C LYS A 53 0.12 -6.49 -13.69
N ASP A 54 0.02 -7.69 -13.15
CA ASP A 54 -1.13 -8.59 -13.18
C ASP A 54 -1.87 -8.68 -11.84
N LYS A 55 -1.39 -7.98 -10.81
CA LYS A 55 -1.99 -7.96 -9.46
C LYS A 55 -2.41 -6.56 -9.04
N THR A 56 -3.43 -6.46 -8.21
CA THR A 56 -3.83 -5.22 -7.51
C THR A 56 -3.15 -5.18 -6.15
N ILE A 57 -2.22 -4.25 -5.95
CA ILE A 57 -1.44 -4.11 -4.72
C ILE A 57 -1.68 -2.72 -4.14
N VAL A 58 -2.10 -2.64 -2.87
CA VAL A 58 -2.30 -1.38 -2.16
C VAL A 58 -1.39 -1.31 -0.94
N LEU A 59 -0.47 -0.35 -0.95
CA LEU A 59 0.37 -0.03 0.20
C LEU A 59 -0.36 0.97 1.10
N THR A 60 -0.28 0.78 2.41
CA THR A 60 -0.88 1.67 3.40
C THR A 60 0.01 1.76 4.63
N GLY A 61 -0.17 2.81 5.42
CA GLY A 61 0.58 3.01 6.66
C GLY A 61 -0.18 3.89 7.64
N ALA A 62 0.56 4.39 8.63
CA ALA A 62 0.08 5.38 9.58
C ALA A 62 1.10 6.52 9.64
N MET A 63 0.63 7.76 9.63
CA MET A 63 1.46 8.93 9.94
C MET A 63 1.59 9.12 11.45
N VAL A 64 0.54 8.78 12.20
CA VAL A 64 0.51 8.92 13.67
C VAL A 64 0.75 7.55 14.31
N PRO A 65 1.89 7.34 15.02
CA PRO A 65 2.17 6.08 15.67
C PRO A 65 1.11 5.72 16.70
N TYR A 66 0.74 4.43 16.76
CA TYR A 66 -0.30 3.89 17.64
C TYR A 66 -0.18 4.30 19.12
N ARG A 67 1.05 4.58 19.60
CA ARG A 67 1.31 4.97 21.00
C ARG A 67 0.73 6.33 21.41
N PHE A 68 0.21 7.13 20.48
CA PHE A 68 -0.28 8.49 20.74
C PHE A 68 -1.81 8.63 20.76
N GLY A 69 -2.57 7.52 20.84
CA GLY A 69 -4.00 7.54 21.17
C GLY A 69 -4.96 7.92 20.03
N SER A 70 -4.48 8.42 18.89
CA SER A 70 -5.29 8.77 17.71
C SER A 70 -4.58 8.35 16.41
N SER A 71 -4.41 7.05 16.20
CA SER A 71 -3.75 6.55 14.98
C SER A 71 -4.69 6.59 13.79
N ASP A 72 -4.20 7.13 12.68
CA ASP A 72 -4.82 7.07 11.35
C ASP A 72 -4.72 5.68 10.70
N GLY A 73 -3.96 4.75 11.30
CA GLY A 73 -3.66 3.44 10.71
C GLY A 73 -4.90 2.57 10.46
N LEU A 74 -5.90 2.56 11.36
CA LEU A 74 -7.13 1.77 11.16
C LEU A 74 -7.97 2.35 10.03
N PHE A 75 -8.06 3.68 9.94
CA PHE A 75 -8.77 4.36 8.87
C PHE A 75 -8.10 4.08 7.51
N ASN A 76 -6.78 4.26 7.43
CA ASN A 76 -6.02 4.00 6.20
C ASN A 76 -6.09 2.52 5.77
N LEU A 77 -6.05 1.58 6.73
CA LEU A 77 -6.23 0.16 6.44
C LEU A 77 -7.63 -0.16 5.90
N GLY A 78 -8.66 0.46 6.47
CA GLY A 78 -10.04 0.34 5.96
C GLY A 78 -10.16 0.82 4.52
N SER A 79 -9.57 1.98 4.21
CA SER A 79 -9.50 2.50 2.83
C SER A 79 -8.73 1.56 1.90
N ALA A 80 -7.58 1.03 2.34
CA ALA A 80 -6.76 0.13 1.53
C ALA A 80 -7.51 -1.17 1.18
N LEU A 81 -8.25 -1.73 2.14
CA LEU A 81 -9.11 -2.90 1.91
C LEU A 81 -10.25 -2.60 0.92
N ALA A 82 -10.81 -1.40 0.92
CA ALA A 82 -11.82 -1.01 -0.07
C ALA A 82 -11.19 -0.85 -1.46
N PHE A 83 -10.03 -0.19 -1.56
CA PHE A 83 -9.35 0.05 -2.83
C PHE A 83 -8.84 -1.23 -3.48
N VAL A 84 -8.22 -2.15 -2.73
CA VAL A 84 -7.71 -3.40 -3.31
C VAL A 84 -8.84 -4.26 -3.92
N GLN A 85 -10.07 -4.10 -3.44
CA GLN A 85 -11.22 -4.83 -3.95
C GLN A 85 -11.82 -4.21 -5.21
N THR A 86 -11.63 -2.90 -5.42
CA THR A 86 -12.37 -2.09 -6.40
C THR A 86 -11.51 -1.56 -7.55
N LEU A 87 -10.21 -1.38 -7.33
CA LEU A 87 -9.27 -0.91 -8.35
C LEU A 87 -8.85 -2.05 -9.29
N PRO A 88 -8.53 -1.73 -10.56
CA PRO A 88 -7.97 -2.71 -11.50
C PRO A 88 -6.56 -3.18 -11.05
N PRO A 89 -5.96 -4.16 -11.75
CA PRO A 89 -4.55 -4.50 -11.56
C PRO A 89 -3.66 -3.27 -11.66
N GLY A 90 -2.73 -3.13 -10.71
CA GLY A 90 -1.93 -1.94 -10.52
C GLY A 90 -1.41 -1.82 -9.09
N VAL A 91 -0.44 -0.93 -8.90
CA VAL A 91 0.16 -0.66 -7.58
C VAL A 91 -0.21 0.74 -7.11
N TYR A 92 -0.75 0.81 -5.90
CA TYR A 92 -1.33 2.01 -5.33
C TYR A 92 -0.82 2.28 -3.92
N ILE A 93 -0.85 3.54 -3.51
CA ILE A 93 -0.69 3.96 -2.11
C ILE A 93 -2.05 4.46 -1.60
N SER A 94 -2.48 4.00 -0.42
CA SER A 94 -3.71 4.42 0.26
C SER A 94 -3.38 5.13 1.57
N MET A 95 -3.61 6.44 1.62
CA MET A 95 -3.38 7.28 2.80
C MET A 95 -4.44 8.40 2.85
N ASN A 96 -4.92 8.74 4.04
CA ASN A 96 -5.91 9.82 4.26
C ASN A 96 -7.20 9.62 3.45
N GLY A 97 -7.62 8.37 3.25
CA GLY A 97 -8.86 8.04 2.54
C GLY A 97 -8.78 8.23 1.02
N ARG A 98 -7.59 8.49 0.47
CA ARG A 98 -7.33 8.63 -0.97
C ARG A 98 -6.42 7.51 -1.44
N TYR A 99 -6.45 7.22 -2.74
CA TYR A 99 -5.44 6.40 -3.40
C TYR A 99 -4.59 7.24 -4.35
N PHE A 100 -3.35 6.80 -4.57
CA PHE A 100 -2.42 7.35 -5.54
C PHE A 100 -1.81 6.22 -6.36
N THR A 101 -1.54 6.44 -7.64
CA THR A 101 -0.80 5.47 -8.46
C THR A 101 0.70 5.56 -8.16
N CYS A 102 1.41 4.43 -8.24
CA CYS A 102 2.83 4.37 -7.91
C CYS A 102 3.73 5.30 -8.75
N ASP A 103 3.30 5.68 -9.95
CA ASP A 103 3.97 6.59 -10.88
C ASP A 103 3.59 8.06 -10.67
N ASN A 104 2.48 8.36 -9.98
CA ASN A 104 1.98 9.71 -9.74
C ASN A 104 1.80 10.00 -8.24
N VAL A 105 2.89 9.90 -7.47
CA VAL A 105 2.87 10.17 -6.03
C VAL A 105 4.23 10.58 -5.48
N ILE A 106 4.23 11.54 -4.56
CA ILE A 106 5.37 11.92 -3.73
C ILE A 106 4.96 12.04 -2.26
N LYS A 107 5.93 11.81 -1.36
CA LYS A 107 5.79 12.10 0.07
C LYS A 107 6.29 13.50 0.35
N ASN A 108 5.37 14.42 0.65
CA ASN A 108 5.72 15.76 1.12
C ASN A 108 6.20 15.68 2.57
N LYS A 109 7.52 15.56 2.78
CA LYS A 109 8.10 15.42 4.12
C LYS A 109 7.88 16.65 5.02
N ARG A 110 7.67 17.84 4.43
CA ARG A 110 7.41 19.07 5.17
C ARG A 110 6.01 19.09 5.77
N LEU A 111 5.01 18.68 4.98
CA LEU A 111 3.61 18.62 5.42
C LEU A 111 3.25 17.30 6.09
N GLY A 112 4.07 16.26 5.90
CA GLY A 112 3.78 14.92 6.36
C GLY A 112 2.75 14.20 5.49
N GLU A 113 2.44 14.69 4.29
CA GLU A 113 1.33 14.21 3.46
C GLU A 113 1.81 13.49 2.18
N PHE A 114 0.89 12.79 1.51
CA PHE A 114 1.09 12.25 0.16
C PHE A 114 0.33 13.12 -0.84
N GLU A 115 0.98 13.45 -1.95
CA GLU A 115 0.41 14.29 -3.02
C GLU A 115 0.78 13.74 -4.40
N GLU A 116 -0.03 14.07 -5.40
CA GLU A 116 0.23 13.75 -6.81
C GLU A 116 1.38 14.62 -7.35
N ILE A 117 2.11 14.11 -8.34
CA ILE A 117 3.14 14.86 -9.05
C ILE A 117 2.40 15.81 -10.00
N GLN A 118 2.66 17.11 -9.89
CA GLN A 118 2.16 18.13 -10.82
C GLN A 118 2.85 18.05 -12.17
#